data_AF-A0A699Z012-F1
#
_entry.id   AF-A0A699Z012-F1
#
_cell.length_a   1.000
_cell.length_b   1.000
_cell.length_c   1.000
_cell.angle_alpha   90.00
_cell.angle_beta   90.00
_cell.angle_gamma   90.00
#
_symmetry.space_group_name_H-M   'P 1'
#
loop_
_entity.id
_entity.type
_entity.pdbx_description
1 polymer ?
#
loop_
_entity_poly.entity_id
_entity_poly.type
_entity_poly.pdbx_seq_one_letter_code
_entity_poly.pdbx_strand_id
1 'polypeptide(L)'
;ALQPLQSYLPAVLQARDKLVSLRELSDPAAARDLLRSGPFLGLRSSVRALGDYAAISGKELGAYTLVSNFFRSLEGLDQTLAAAMRTPGSSAAEQGRAKVQEVLAALDRLLATVPQDTLQATAQALGIPPPAPPAAAPPSPAPPPQSTAAQKPAPDSAKLSAERVAAAEEAARQALAAARAADERAAAAAQSAAAAQAAAEKAAAQARDAALQAAQEAQEQAAAAKAAQQAAQRAVDERAAVERAAADKAAAQIAAVEKAAAEKAAAERAAAE
;
A
#
# COMPACT_ATOMS: atom_id res chain seq x y z
N ALA A 1 -7.96 18.40 12.88
CA ALA A 1 -6.65 19.08 12.97
C ALA A 1 -5.59 18.09 12.52
N LEU A 2 -4.72 18.47 11.58
CA LEU A 2 -3.57 17.65 11.22
C LEU A 2 -2.63 17.59 12.43
N GLN A 3 -2.19 16.41 12.84
CA GLN A 3 -1.14 16.29 13.85
C GLN A 3 0.12 17.02 13.37
N PRO A 4 0.98 17.53 14.28
CA PRO A 4 2.19 18.22 13.90
C PRO A 4 3.08 17.33 13.01
N LEU A 5 3.72 17.95 12.03
CA LEU A 5 4.62 17.30 11.07
C LEU A 5 5.71 16.42 11.73
N GLN A 6 6.10 16.78 12.96
CA GLN A 6 7.04 16.03 13.81
C GLN A 6 6.55 14.62 14.16
N SER A 7 5.24 14.34 14.14
CA SER A 7 4.68 13.01 14.41
C SER A 7 4.85 12.06 13.22
N TYR A 8 4.95 12.58 12.00
CA TYR A 8 4.97 11.75 10.78
C TYR A 8 6.36 11.59 10.18
N LEU A 9 7.21 12.61 10.30
CA LEU A 9 8.58 12.61 9.77
C LEU A 9 9.43 11.41 10.21
N PRO A 10 9.42 10.97 11.49
CA PRO A 10 10.28 9.88 11.92
C PRO A 10 10.05 8.57 11.14
N ALA A 11 8.78 8.21 10.94
CA ALA A 11 8.43 7.01 10.18
C ALA A 11 8.89 7.10 8.72
N VAL A 12 8.77 8.27 8.11
CA VAL A 12 9.17 8.50 6.71
C VAL A 12 10.70 8.43 6.56
N LEU A 13 11.45 9.03 7.48
CA LEU A 13 12.92 9.00 7.47
C LEU A 13 13.48 7.60 7.75
N GLN A 14 12.87 6.85 8.67
CA GLN A 14 13.23 5.46 8.92
C GLN A 14 12.96 4.57 7.69
N ALA A 15 11.81 4.73 7.03
CA ALA A 15 11.51 4.00 5.80
C ALA A 15 12.51 4.35 4.68
N ARG A 16 12.89 5.62 4.55
CA ARG A 16 13.92 6.06 3.60
C ARG A 16 15.27 5.40 3.88
N ASP A 17 15.72 5.38 5.13
CA ASP A 17 16.98 4.74 5.53
C ASP A 17 17.01 3.24 5.17
N LYS A 18 15.89 2.55 5.39
CA LYS A 18 15.75 1.15 4.96
C LYS A 18 15.76 0.99 3.44
N LEU A 19 15.12 1.87 2.69
CA LEU A 19 15.19 1.86 1.22
C LEU A 19 16.62 2.11 0.71
N VAL A 20 17.41 2.98 1.37
CA VAL A 20 18.82 3.18 1.04
C VAL A 20 19.61 1.90 1.23
N SER A 21 19.33 1.14 2.30
CA SER A 21 19.96 -0.15 2.56
C SER A 21 19.62 -1.21 1.49
N LEU A 22 18.51 -1.05 0.76
CA LEU A 22 18.11 -1.93 -0.34
C LEU A 22 18.76 -1.60 -1.71
N ARG A 23 19.60 -0.56 -1.81
CA ARG A 23 20.29 -0.21 -3.07
C ARG A 23 21.19 -1.34 -3.56
N GLU A 24 21.87 -1.99 -2.63
CA GLU A 24 22.68 -3.19 -2.86
C GLU A 24 21.83 -4.45 -2.74
N LEU A 25 20.67 -4.47 -3.43
CA LEU A 25 19.70 -5.57 -3.37
C LEU A 25 20.41 -6.91 -3.61
N SER A 26 20.50 -7.71 -2.54
CA SER A 26 21.15 -9.01 -2.49
C SER A 26 20.14 -10.16 -2.40
N ASP A 27 19.07 -9.98 -1.62
CA ASP A 27 17.99 -10.94 -1.45
C ASP A 27 16.60 -10.29 -1.69
N PRO A 28 15.91 -10.65 -2.79
CA PRO A 28 14.56 -10.18 -3.08
C PRO A 28 13.50 -10.57 -2.04
N ALA A 29 13.67 -11.72 -1.37
CA ALA A 29 12.73 -12.20 -0.36
C ALA A 29 12.80 -11.33 0.91
N ALA A 30 14.01 -11.15 1.46
CA ALA A 30 14.24 -10.24 2.58
C ALA A 30 13.79 -8.80 2.28
N ALA A 31 13.99 -8.31 1.05
CA ALA A 31 13.52 -6.99 0.64
C ALA A 31 11.98 -6.89 0.67
N ARG A 32 11.25 -7.92 0.21
CA ARG A 32 9.78 -7.95 0.28
C ARG A 32 9.24 -8.05 1.69
N ASP A 33 9.91 -8.80 2.56
CA ASP A 33 9.54 -8.90 3.96
C ASP A 33 9.74 -7.55 4.67
N LEU A 34 10.83 -6.85 4.36
CA LEU A 34 11.09 -5.51 4.86
C LEU A 34 10.04 -4.49 4.38
N LEU A 35 9.54 -4.57 3.15
CA LEU A 35 8.45 -3.70 2.66
C LEU A 35 7.10 -3.98 3.32
N ARG A 36 6.91 -5.18 3.90
CA ARG A 36 5.67 -5.62 4.56
C ARG A 36 5.70 -5.52 6.08
N SER A 37 6.86 -5.22 6.65
CA SER A 37 7.07 -5.22 8.10
C SER A 37 7.87 -3.98 8.54
N GLY A 38 8.01 -3.82 9.85
CA GLY A 38 8.85 -2.76 10.44
C GLY A 38 8.43 -1.34 10.00
N PRO A 39 9.36 -0.49 9.52
CA PRO A 39 9.13 0.95 9.34
C PRO A 39 8.20 1.32 8.18
N PHE A 40 7.78 0.36 7.35
CA PHE A 40 6.80 0.58 6.29
C PHE A 40 5.35 0.44 6.80
N LEU A 41 5.15 -0.11 8.00
CA LEU A 41 3.85 -0.12 8.67
C LEU A 41 3.44 1.31 9.02
N GLY A 42 2.24 1.72 8.58
CA GLY A 42 1.75 3.09 8.80
C GLY A 42 2.38 4.15 7.89
N LEU A 43 3.41 3.82 7.09
CA LEU A 43 4.04 4.75 6.15
C LEU A 43 3.03 5.39 5.20
N ARG A 44 1.99 4.64 4.81
CA ARG A 44 0.92 5.16 3.96
C ARG A 44 0.17 6.34 4.59
N SER A 45 -0.06 6.28 5.90
CA SER A 45 -0.70 7.36 6.65
C SER A 45 0.24 8.55 6.79
N SER A 46 1.51 8.30 7.18
CA SER A 46 2.53 9.35 7.34
C SER A 46 2.81 10.11 6.04
N VAL A 47 2.91 9.41 4.92
CA VAL A 47 3.15 10.01 3.59
C VAL A 47 1.95 10.82 3.12
N ARG A 48 0.71 10.36 3.36
CA ARG A 48 -0.49 11.14 3.05
C ARG A 48 -0.57 12.42 3.88
N ALA A 49 -0.28 12.33 5.17
CA ALA A 49 -0.24 13.51 6.04
C ALA A 49 0.83 14.52 5.58
N LEU A 50 1.95 14.05 5.04
CA LEU A 50 2.97 14.91 4.44
C LEU A 50 2.48 15.59 3.15
N GLY A 51 1.71 14.87 2.33
CA GLY A 51 1.02 15.44 1.16
C GLY A 51 -0.01 16.51 1.54
N ASP A 52 -0.81 16.28 2.58
CA ASP A 52 -1.78 17.25 3.09
C ASP A 52 -1.07 18.51 3.60
N TYR A 53 0.05 18.33 4.32
CA TYR A 53 0.90 19.45 4.74
C TYR A 53 1.47 20.23 3.54
N ALA A 54 1.97 19.53 2.52
CA ALA A 54 2.51 20.16 1.31
C ALA A 54 1.44 20.96 0.55
N ALA A 55 0.22 20.44 0.47
CA ALA A 55 -0.92 21.13 -0.14
C ALA A 55 -1.30 22.39 0.63
N ILE A 56 -1.34 22.34 1.97
CA ILE A 56 -1.71 23.48 2.83
C ILE A 56 -0.61 24.55 2.87
N SER A 57 0.65 24.14 2.84
CA SER A 57 1.79 25.07 2.89
C SER A 57 2.02 25.84 1.57
N GLY A 58 1.24 25.56 0.52
CA GLY A 58 1.32 26.23 -0.79
C GLY A 58 2.64 26.01 -1.53
N LYS A 59 3.47 25.07 -1.06
CA LYS A 59 4.83 24.84 -1.58
C LYS A 59 4.87 24.04 -2.88
N GLU A 60 3.79 23.36 -3.27
CA GLU A 60 3.70 22.63 -4.54
C GLU A 60 2.26 22.52 -5.07
N LEU A 61 2.00 23.04 -6.29
CA LEU A 61 0.86 22.62 -7.11
C LEU A 61 1.11 21.18 -7.60
N GLY A 62 0.77 20.19 -6.77
CA GLY A 62 1.03 18.80 -7.13
C GLY A 62 1.29 17.84 -5.97
N ALA A 63 1.11 18.25 -4.72
CA ALA A 63 1.33 17.40 -3.55
C ALA A 63 0.67 16.01 -3.64
N TYR A 64 -0.57 15.95 -4.13
CA TYR A 64 -1.27 14.69 -4.37
C TYR A 64 -0.61 13.82 -5.45
N THR A 65 -0.07 14.46 -6.49
CA THR A 65 0.68 13.80 -7.57
C THR A 65 2.00 13.22 -7.04
N LEU A 66 2.72 13.96 -6.19
CA LEU A 66 3.94 13.46 -5.53
C LEU A 66 3.67 12.21 -4.69
N VAL A 67 2.62 12.25 -3.86
CA VAL A 67 2.19 11.11 -3.04
C VAL A 67 1.80 9.91 -3.91
N SER A 68 1.03 10.16 -4.97
CA SER A 68 0.58 9.10 -5.88
C SER A 68 1.74 8.47 -6.65
N ASN A 69 2.70 9.29 -7.10
CA ASN A 69 3.91 8.83 -7.76
C ASN A 69 4.77 7.97 -6.84
N PHE A 70 4.93 8.37 -5.57
CA PHE A 70 5.66 7.56 -4.58
C PHE A 70 5.04 6.17 -4.40
N PHE A 71 3.72 6.07 -4.16
CA PHE A 71 3.09 4.76 -3.98
C PHE A 71 3.11 3.91 -5.25
N ARG A 72 2.97 4.51 -6.43
CA ARG A 72 3.10 3.80 -7.70
C ARG A 72 4.51 3.24 -7.88
N SER A 73 5.54 4.00 -7.57
CA SER A 73 6.93 3.51 -7.60
C SER A 73 7.15 2.39 -6.60
N LEU A 74 6.58 2.49 -5.39
CA LEU A 74 6.72 1.48 -4.33
C LEU A 74 6.04 0.16 -4.73
N GLU A 75 4.86 0.24 -5.33
CA GLU A 75 4.15 -0.92 -5.87
C GLU A 75 4.94 -1.56 -7.03
N GLY A 76 5.52 -0.74 -7.92
CA GLY A 76 6.40 -1.22 -8.99
C GLY A 76 7.64 -1.95 -8.47
N LEU A 77 8.23 -1.48 -7.36
CA LEU A 77 9.31 -2.19 -6.67
C LEU A 77 8.84 -3.55 -6.15
N ASP A 78 7.71 -3.62 -5.44
CA ASP A 78 7.18 -4.88 -4.92
C ASP A 78 6.95 -5.90 -6.06
N GLN A 79 6.29 -5.50 -7.15
CA GLN A 79 6.04 -6.36 -8.31
C GLN A 79 7.34 -6.92 -8.90
N THR A 80 8.37 -6.07 -9.00
CA THR A 80 9.69 -6.47 -9.52
C THR A 80 10.36 -7.49 -8.60
N LEU A 81 10.28 -7.29 -7.27
CA LEU A 81 10.80 -8.26 -6.30
C LEU A 81 10.04 -9.60 -6.37
N ALA A 82 8.72 -9.57 -6.58
CA ALA A 82 7.93 -10.79 -6.79
C ALA A 82 8.39 -11.55 -8.03
N ALA A 83 8.65 -10.85 -9.13
CA ALA A 83 9.14 -11.46 -10.35
C ALA A 83 10.54 -12.09 -10.14
N ALA A 84 11.43 -11.39 -9.42
CA ALA A 84 12.76 -11.89 -9.10
C ALA A 84 12.74 -13.19 -8.26
N MET A 85 11.78 -13.34 -7.34
CA MET A 85 11.61 -14.57 -6.56
C MET A 85 11.13 -15.76 -7.39
N ARG A 86 10.31 -15.51 -8.43
CA ARG A 86 9.81 -16.59 -9.31
C ARG A 86 10.86 -17.07 -10.30
N THR A 87 11.74 -16.16 -10.74
CA THR A 87 12.77 -16.46 -11.73
C THR A 87 14.13 -15.91 -11.29
N PRO A 88 14.87 -16.66 -10.44
CA PRO A 88 16.20 -16.27 -9.99
C PRO A 88 17.17 -16.14 -11.17
N GLY A 89 17.99 -15.08 -11.18
CA GLY A 89 18.95 -14.81 -12.27
C GLY A 89 18.40 -14.05 -13.49
N SER A 90 17.13 -13.63 -13.46
CA SER A 90 16.58 -12.71 -14.45
C SER A 90 17.06 -11.26 -14.22
N SER A 91 16.94 -10.41 -15.24
CA SER A 91 17.16 -8.96 -15.12
C SER A 91 16.26 -8.27 -14.09
N ALA A 92 15.35 -9.01 -13.44
CA ALA A 92 14.50 -8.52 -12.37
C ALA A 92 15.29 -8.01 -11.14
N ALA A 93 16.47 -8.57 -10.86
CA ALA A 93 17.32 -8.06 -9.77
C ALA A 93 17.86 -6.65 -10.08
N GLU A 94 18.34 -6.43 -11.30
CA GLU A 94 18.80 -5.12 -11.78
C GLU A 94 17.64 -4.11 -11.87
N GLN A 95 16.50 -4.55 -12.40
CA GLN A 95 15.27 -3.75 -12.41
C GLN A 95 14.81 -3.42 -10.98
N GLY A 96 14.98 -4.33 -10.02
CA GLY A 96 14.68 -4.10 -8.61
C GLY A 96 15.51 -2.95 -8.04
N ARG A 97 16.82 -2.95 -8.31
CA ARG A 97 17.72 -1.84 -7.90
C ARG A 97 17.32 -0.51 -8.56
N ALA A 98 16.99 -0.53 -9.85
CA ALA A 98 16.49 0.66 -10.54
C ALA A 98 15.20 1.19 -9.91
N LYS A 99 14.27 0.30 -9.53
CA LYS A 99 13.04 0.69 -8.83
C LYS A 99 13.28 1.21 -7.43
N VAL A 100 14.25 0.68 -6.67
CA VAL A 100 14.65 1.27 -5.38
C VAL A 100 15.09 2.73 -5.57
N GLN A 101 15.86 3.04 -6.61
CA GLN A 101 16.27 4.42 -6.90
C GLN A 101 15.08 5.32 -7.27
N GLU A 102 14.14 4.82 -8.07
CA GLU A 102 12.92 5.58 -8.40
C GLU A 102 12.05 5.86 -7.17
N VAL A 103 11.92 4.89 -6.26
CA VAL A 103 11.18 5.07 -5.00
C VAL A 103 11.87 6.11 -4.12
N LEU A 104 13.19 6.02 -3.97
CA LEU A 104 13.97 7.00 -3.21
C LEU A 104 13.84 8.41 -3.79
N ALA A 105 13.95 8.56 -5.11
CA ALA A 105 13.79 9.85 -5.78
C ALA A 105 12.38 10.43 -5.62
N ALA A 106 11.34 9.59 -5.69
CA ALA A 106 9.97 10.02 -5.44
C ALA A 106 9.76 10.45 -3.98
N LEU A 107 10.36 9.73 -3.03
CA LEU A 107 10.31 10.08 -1.61
C LEU A 107 11.07 11.36 -1.30
N ASP A 108 12.23 11.56 -1.92
CA ASP A 108 13.06 12.77 -1.76
C ASP A 108 12.34 14.02 -2.29
N ARG A 109 11.61 13.91 -3.41
CA ARG A 109 10.76 15.00 -3.90
C ARG A 109 9.66 15.38 -2.92
N LEU A 110 9.06 14.39 -2.25
CA LEU A 110 8.06 14.64 -1.21
C LEU A 110 8.70 15.27 0.05
N LEU A 111 9.86 14.78 0.47
CA LEU A 111 10.60 15.35 1.60
C LEU A 111 11.07 16.79 1.33
N ALA A 112 11.31 17.15 0.07
CA ALA A 112 11.66 18.51 -0.32
C ALA A 112 10.53 19.54 -0.06
N THR A 113 9.27 19.10 0.09
CA THR A 113 8.16 20.01 0.43
C THR A 113 8.14 20.41 1.91
N VAL A 114 8.90 19.72 2.74
CA VAL A 114 8.98 19.93 4.19
C VAL A 114 10.02 21.01 4.53
N PRO A 115 9.81 21.85 5.57
CA PRO A 115 10.85 22.74 6.06
C PRO A 115 12.14 21.98 6.41
N GLN A 116 13.26 22.41 5.83
CA GLN A 116 14.53 21.70 5.93
C GLN A 116 15.08 21.68 7.36
N ASP A 117 14.84 22.73 8.15
CA ASP A 117 15.26 22.79 9.56
C ASP A 117 14.59 21.67 10.39
N THR A 118 13.29 21.45 10.20
CA THR A 118 12.55 20.39 10.90
C THR A 118 13.00 19.01 10.43
N LEU A 119 13.24 18.86 9.13
CA LEU A 119 13.74 17.61 8.57
C LEU A 119 15.13 17.26 9.13
N GLN A 120 16.06 18.22 9.14
CA GLN A 120 17.42 18.03 9.66
C GLN A 120 17.41 17.72 11.16
N ALA A 121 16.61 18.44 11.95
CA ALA A 121 16.48 18.17 13.38
C ALA A 121 15.95 16.75 13.66
N THR A 122 14.97 16.29 12.86
CA THR A 122 14.40 14.94 13.01
C THR A 122 15.38 13.86 12.56
N ALA A 123 16.14 14.09 11.48
CA ALA A 123 17.18 13.16 11.01
C ALA A 123 18.32 13.02 12.04
N GLN A 124 18.77 14.14 12.62
CA GLN A 124 19.78 14.14 13.68
C GLN A 124 19.30 13.39 14.93
N ALA A 125 18.05 13.59 15.36
CA ALA A 125 17.47 12.89 16.51
C ALA A 125 17.40 11.37 16.30
N LEU A 126 17.29 10.90 15.05
CA LEU A 126 17.25 9.48 14.70
C LEU A 126 18.63 8.89 14.39
N GLY A 127 19.69 9.70 14.32
CA GLY A 127 21.02 9.27 13.88
C GLY A 127 21.07 8.83 12.41
N ILE A 128 20.14 9.30 11.57
CA ILE A 128 20.04 8.95 10.14
C ILE A 128 20.67 10.08 9.30
N PRO A 129 21.45 9.77 8.24
CA PRO A 129 21.97 10.81 7.36
C PRO A 129 20.83 11.61 6.72
N PRO A 130 20.86 12.96 6.78
CA PRO A 130 19.81 13.77 6.18
C PRO A 130 19.76 13.53 4.66
N PRO A 131 18.57 13.57 4.04
CA PRO A 131 18.45 13.58 2.58
C PRO A 131 19.26 14.74 2.01
N ALA A 132 20.00 14.47 0.94
CA ALA A 132 20.77 15.50 0.27
C ALA A 132 19.80 16.60 -0.23
N PRO A 133 20.13 17.89 -0.05
CA PRO A 133 19.34 18.94 -0.66
C PRO A 133 19.33 18.74 -2.19
N PRO A 134 18.23 19.06 -2.89
CA PRO A 134 18.23 19.04 -4.34
C PRO A 134 19.36 19.96 -4.81
N ALA A 135 20.30 19.42 -5.58
CA ALA A 135 21.30 20.22 -6.26
C ALA A 135 20.57 21.33 -7.02
N ALA A 136 20.93 22.58 -6.73
CA ALA A 136 20.45 23.74 -7.47
C ALA A 136 20.54 23.43 -8.96
N ALA A 137 19.43 23.63 -9.68
CA ALA A 137 19.39 23.53 -11.13
C ALA A 137 20.60 24.27 -11.73
N PRO A 138 21.28 23.72 -12.75
CA PRO A 138 22.33 24.45 -13.43
C PRO A 138 21.73 25.77 -13.96
N PRO A 139 22.36 26.94 -13.72
CA PRO A 139 21.91 28.17 -14.34
C PRO A 139 22.00 28.01 -15.86
N SER A 140 20.89 28.31 -16.54
CA SER A 140 20.85 28.44 -18.00
C SER A 140 22.02 29.30 -18.48
N PRO A 141 22.81 28.86 -19.48
CA PRO A 141 23.89 29.67 -20.02
C PRO A 141 23.33 30.94 -20.66
N ALA A 142 23.90 32.08 -20.28
CA ALA A 142 23.62 33.38 -20.86
C ALA A 142 23.85 33.36 -22.39
N PRO A 143 23.04 34.07 -23.19
CA PRO A 143 23.29 34.20 -24.62
C PRO A 143 24.55 35.07 -24.86
N PRO A 144 25.38 34.76 -25.87
CA PRO A 144 26.55 35.58 -26.20
C PRO A 144 26.14 36.92 -26.84
N PRO A 145 26.98 37.97 -26.72
CA PRO A 145 26.71 39.27 -27.33
C PRO A 145 26.81 39.19 -28.85
N GLN A 146 25.73 39.58 -29.55
CA GLN A 146 25.75 39.76 -31.00
C GLN A 146 26.45 41.09 -31.34
N SER A 147 27.53 40.97 -32.13
CA SER A 147 28.23 42.08 -32.76
C SER A 147 27.42 42.60 -33.94
N THR A 148 26.99 43.86 -33.89
CA THR A 148 26.30 44.55 -34.98
C THR A 148 27.31 45.15 -35.95
N ALA A 149 27.69 44.39 -36.98
CA ALA A 149 28.35 44.94 -38.16
C ALA A 149 27.28 45.30 -39.21
N ALA A 150 27.18 46.60 -39.50
CA ALA A 150 26.31 47.15 -40.52
C ALA A 150 26.63 46.57 -41.91
N GLN A 151 25.61 46.04 -42.59
CA GLN A 151 25.72 45.66 -44.00
C GLN A 151 24.59 46.28 -44.83
N LYS A 152 25.04 46.94 -45.89
CA LYS A 152 24.32 47.73 -46.89
C LYS A 152 23.37 46.83 -47.72
N PRO A 153 22.09 47.17 -47.95
CA PRO A 153 21.19 46.29 -48.68
C PRO A 153 21.37 46.43 -50.20
N ALA A 154 21.38 45.29 -50.89
CA ALA A 154 21.35 45.14 -52.35
C ALA A 154 19.92 44.80 -52.84
N PRO A 155 19.58 45.06 -54.12
CA PRO A 155 18.20 45.31 -54.56
C PRO A 155 17.29 44.08 -54.81
N ASP A 156 17.67 42.85 -54.49
CA ASP A 156 16.85 41.63 -54.68
C ASP A 156 15.99 41.22 -53.45
N SER A 157 15.85 42.12 -52.47
CA SER A 157 15.28 41.81 -51.16
C SER A 157 13.74 41.64 -51.18
N ALA A 158 13.03 42.13 -52.20
CA ALA A 158 11.57 42.18 -52.24
C ALA A 158 10.91 40.83 -52.62
N LYS A 159 11.52 40.04 -53.53
CA LYS A 159 11.00 38.72 -53.89
C LYS A 159 11.26 37.68 -52.79
N LEU A 160 12.45 37.70 -52.21
CA LEU A 160 12.82 36.85 -51.08
C LEU A 160 11.98 37.14 -49.83
N SER A 161 11.49 38.38 -49.64
CA SER A 161 10.59 38.70 -48.54
C SER A 161 9.16 38.21 -48.78
N ALA A 162 8.64 38.27 -50.00
CA ALA A 162 7.33 37.71 -50.32
C ALA A 162 7.26 36.17 -50.16
N GLU A 163 8.29 35.46 -50.60
CA GLU A 163 8.37 33.99 -50.47
C GLU A 163 8.48 33.54 -49.01
N ARG A 164 9.23 34.31 -48.19
CA ARG A 164 9.33 34.06 -46.75
C ARG A 164 8.02 34.32 -46.01
N VAL A 165 7.21 35.28 -46.46
CA VAL A 165 5.88 35.54 -45.88
C VAL A 165 4.91 34.41 -46.19
N ALA A 166 4.89 33.91 -47.44
CA ALA A 166 4.04 32.77 -47.82
C ALA A 166 4.43 31.48 -47.05
N ALA A 167 5.74 31.20 -46.94
CA ALA A 167 6.24 30.07 -46.15
C ALA A 167 5.91 30.21 -44.65
N ALA A 168 5.97 31.43 -44.11
CA ALA A 168 5.58 31.69 -42.72
C ALA A 168 4.06 31.50 -42.49
N GLU A 169 3.22 31.86 -43.45
CA GLU A 169 1.77 31.67 -43.36
C GLU A 169 1.38 30.18 -43.44
N GLU A 170 2.06 29.40 -44.29
CA GLU A 170 1.87 27.95 -44.36
C GLU A 170 2.35 27.26 -43.07
N ALA A 171 3.51 27.67 -42.53
CA ALA A 171 4.00 27.20 -41.25
C ALA A 171 3.03 27.53 -40.10
N ALA A 172 2.41 28.70 -40.11
CA ALA A 172 1.39 29.08 -39.12
C ALA A 172 0.13 28.21 -39.24
N ARG A 173 -0.31 27.88 -40.47
CA ARG A 173 -1.44 26.96 -40.70
C ARG A 173 -1.12 25.54 -40.23
N GLN A 174 0.09 25.05 -40.50
CA GLN A 174 0.55 23.75 -40.01
C GLN A 174 0.65 23.72 -38.48
N ALA A 175 1.16 24.78 -37.85
CA ALA A 175 1.22 24.91 -36.39
C ALA A 175 -0.19 24.92 -35.76
N LEU A 176 -1.15 25.63 -36.35
CA LEU A 176 -2.54 25.63 -35.87
C LEU A 176 -3.20 24.24 -36.03
N ALA A 177 -2.96 23.55 -37.14
CA ALA A 177 -3.45 22.19 -37.35
C ALA A 177 -2.85 21.20 -36.35
N ALA A 178 -1.55 21.32 -36.07
CA ALA A 178 -0.86 20.52 -35.06
C ALA A 178 -1.40 20.79 -33.64
N ALA A 179 -1.69 22.06 -33.31
CA ALA A 179 -2.29 22.42 -32.03
C ALA A 179 -3.69 21.79 -31.86
N ARG A 180 -4.55 21.87 -32.88
CA ARG A 180 -5.88 21.22 -32.86
C ARG A 180 -5.79 19.71 -32.72
N ALA A 181 -4.85 19.07 -33.42
CA ALA A 181 -4.62 17.63 -33.29
C ALA A 181 -4.11 17.25 -31.89
N ALA A 182 -3.32 18.12 -31.24
CA ALA A 182 -2.89 17.92 -29.87
C ALA A 182 -4.05 18.05 -28.88
N ASP A 183 -4.94 19.04 -29.07
CA ASP A 183 -6.15 19.22 -28.25
C ASP A 183 -7.10 18.02 -28.39
N GLU A 184 -7.33 17.52 -29.61
CA GLU A 184 -8.16 16.33 -29.85
C GLU A 184 -7.57 15.08 -29.18
N ARG A 185 -6.25 14.90 -29.24
CA ARG A 185 -5.56 13.81 -28.53
C ARG A 185 -5.68 13.95 -27.02
N ALA A 186 -5.58 15.17 -26.49
CA ALA A 186 -5.77 15.44 -25.06
C ALA A 186 -7.22 15.13 -24.61
N ALA A 187 -8.21 15.51 -25.42
CA ALA A 187 -9.62 15.19 -25.16
C ALA A 187 -9.89 13.68 -25.19
N ALA A 188 -9.35 12.96 -26.17
CA ALA A 188 -9.46 11.50 -26.25
C ALA A 188 -8.77 10.81 -25.07
N ALA A 189 -7.59 11.28 -24.66
CA ALA A 189 -6.90 10.77 -23.48
C ALA A 189 -7.70 11.02 -22.19
N ALA A 190 -8.33 12.18 -22.04
CA ALA A 190 -9.19 12.49 -20.91
C ALA A 190 -10.44 11.58 -20.86
N GLN A 191 -11.08 11.33 -22.01
CA GLN A 191 -12.22 10.40 -22.10
C GLN A 191 -11.80 8.97 -21.75
N SER A 192 -10.65 8.51 -22.25
CA SER A 192 -10.12 7.19 -21.89
C SER A 192 -9.79 7.07 -20.41
N ALA A 193 -9.26 8.13 -19.79
CA ALA A 193 -8.97 8.15 -18.36
C ALA A 193 -10.26 8.11 -17.52
N ALA A 194 -11.30 8.86 -17.92
CA ALA A 194 -12.61 8.83 -17.27
C ALA A 194 -13.27 7.44 -17.38
N ALA A 195 -13.20 6.81 -18.55
CA ALA A 195 -13.71 5.45 -18.75
C ALA A 195 -12.96 4.42 -17.88
N ALA A 196 -11.63 4.53 -17.77
CA ALA A 196 -10.83 3.68 -16.90
C ALA A 196 -11.18 3.88 -15.41
N GLN A 197 -11.41 5.11 -14.97
CA GLN A 197 -11.85 5.42 -13.61
C GLN A 197 -13.23 4.81 -13.32
N ALA A 198 -14.19 4.97 -14.23
CA ALA A 198 -15.52 4.38 -14.08
C ALA A 198 -15.49 2.84 -14.04
N ALA A 199 -14.62 2.22 -14.84
CA ALA A 199 -14.41 0.77 -14.80
C ALA A 199 -13.77 0.31 -13.47
N ALA A 200 -12.79 1.07 -12.96
CA ALA A 200 -12.16 0.78 -11.66
C ALA A 200 -13.15 0.93 -10.50
N GLU A 201 -14.03 1.94 -10.52
CA GLU A 201 -15.07 2.14 -9.51
C GLU A 201 -16.09 0.99 -9.51
N LYS A 202 -16.53 0.54 -10.69
CA LYS A 202 -17.40 -0.63 -10.82
C LYS A 202 -16.74 -1.91 -10.29
N ALA A 203 -15.47 -2.13 -10.62
CA ALA A 203 -14.72 -3.28 -10.11
C ALA A 203 -14.57 -3.21 -8.58
N ALA A 204 -14.34 -2.02 -8.02
CA ALA A 204 -14.27 -1.83 -6.58
C ALA A 204 -15.62 -2.06 -5.87
N ALA A 205 -16.74 -1.65 -6.48
CA ALA A 205 -18.08 -1.95 -5.99
C ALA A 205 -18.35 -3.45 -5.98
N GLN A 206 -18.09 -4.14 -7.09
CA GLN A 206 -18.25 -5.60 -7.19
C GLN A 206 -17.39 -6.36 -6.17
N ALA A 207 -16.16 -5.92 -5.93
CA ALA A 207 -15.29 -6.51 -4.92
C ALA A 207 -15.83 -6.31 -3.49
N ARG A 208 -16.44 -5.15 -3.20
CA ARG A 208 -17.09 -4.90 -1.90
C ARG A 208 -18.31 -5.80 -1.70
N ASP A 209 -19.14 -5.95 -2.72
CA ASP A 209 -20.33 -6.79 -2.65
C ASP A 209 -19.95 -8.27 -2.44
N ALA A 210 -18.94 -8.75 -3.18
CA ALA A 210 -18.41 -10.10 -2.99
C ALA A 210 -17.81 -10.31 -1.59
N ALA A 211 -17.13 -9.30 -1.04
CA ALA A 211 -16.59 -9.37 0.32
C ALA A 211 -17.68 -9.41 1.39
N LEU A 212 -18.79 -8.67 1.20
CA LEU A 212 -19.94 -8.70 2.09
C LEU A 212 -20.64 -10.07 2.06
N GLN A 213 -20.80 -10.66 0.87
CA GLN A 213 -21.36 -12.02 0.72
C GLN A 213 -20.49 -13.07 1.42
N ALA A 214 -19.17 -13.05 1.18
CA ALA A 214 -18.24 -13.97 1.85
C ALA A 214 -18.25 -13.82 3.38
N ALA A 215 -18.39 -12.58 3.88
CA ALA A 215 -18.49 -12.33 5.32
C ALA A 215 -19.80 -12.88 5.92
N GLN A 216 -20.92 -12.77 5.19
CA GLN A 216 -22.20 -13.34 5.61
C GLN A 216 -22.15 -14.88 5.65
N GLU A 217 -21.61 -15.52 4.61
CA GLU A 217 -21.42 -16.98 4.57
C GLU A 217 -20.53 -17.46 5.71
N ALA A 218 -19.43 -16.76 6.00
CA ALA A 218 -18.55 -17.09 7.13
C ALA A 218 -19.26 -16.96 8.49
N GLN A 219 -20.13 -15.95 8.66
CA GLN A 219 -20.94 -15.81 9.88
C GLN A 219 -21.95 -16.94 10.02
N GLU A 220 -22.61 -17.35 8.94
CA GLU A 220 -23.57 -18.45 8.95
C GLU A 220 -22.88 -19.78 9.28
N GLN A 221 -21.72 -20.06 8.66
CA GLN A 221 -20.91 -21.23 8.99
C GLN A 221 -20.43 -21.23 10.44
N ALA A 222 -20.00 -20.07 10.96
CA ALA A 222 -19.60 -19.95 12.36
C ALA A 222 -20.79 -20.16 13.32
N ALA A 223 -21.98 -19.67 12.97
CA ALA A 223 -23.20 -19.90 13.75
C ALA A 223 -23.60 -21.39 13.73
N ALA A 224 -23.56 -22.03 12.56
CA ALA A 224 -23.82 -23.47 12.41
C ALA A 224 -22.82 -24.32 13.20
N ALA A 225 -21.53 -23.99 13.15
CA ALA A 225 -20.50 -24.68 13.92
C ALA A 225 -20.71 -24.55 15.43
N LYS A 226 -21.07 -23.36 15.93
CA LYS A 226 -21.41 -23.15 17.34
C LYS A 226 -22.65 -23.95 17.74
N ALA A 227 -23.69 -23.98 16.91
CA ALA A 227 -24.89 -24.77 17.17
C ALA A 227 -24.57 -26.28 17.24
N ALA A 228 -23.73 -26.78 16.32
CA ALA A 228 -23.28 -28.16 16.33
C ALA A 228 -22.47 -28.51 17.58
N GLN A 229 -21.55 -27.62 18.02
CA GLN A 229 -20.80 -27.81 19.27
C GLN A 229 -21.72 -27.84 20.50
N GLN A 230 -22.72 -26.96 20.56
CA GLN A 230 -23.69 -26.95 21.65
C GLN A 230 -24.55 -28.22 21.67
N ALA A 231 -24.98 -28.71 20.51
CA ALA A 231 -25.72 -29.97 20.40
C ALA A 231 -24.86 -31.17 20.85
N ALA A 232 -23.59 -31.21 20.45
CA ALA A 232 -22.65 -32.22 20.89
C ALA A 232 -22.42 -32.19 22.41
N GLN A 233 -22.25 -31.00 23.00
CA GLN A 233 -22.08 -30.85 24.44
C GLN A 233 -23.32 -31.35 25.20
N ARG A 234 -24.54 -31.01 24.75
CA ARG A 234 -25.78 -31.52 25.36
C ARG A 234 -25.87 -33.04 25.31
N ALA A 235 -25.47 -33.66 24.20
CA ALA A 235 -25.45 -35.11 24.08
C ALA A 235 -24.43 -35.77 25.02
N VAL A 236 -23.28 -35.13 25.26
CA VAL A 236 -22.28 -35.57 26.24
C VAL A 236 -22.83 -35.44 27.67
N ASP A 237 -23.44 -34.30 28.00
CA ASP A 237 -24.01 -34.04 29.32
C ASP A 237 -25.17 -35.01 29.63
N GLU A 238 -26.03 -35.30 28.64
CA GLU A 238 -27.12 -36.26 28.77
C GLU A 238 -26.60 -37.68 29.00
N ARG A 239 -25.58 -38.12 28.25
CA ARG A 239 -24.94 -39.42 28.47
C ARG A 239 -24.33 -39.52 29.86
N ALA A 240 -23.63 -38.48 30.31
CA ALA A 240 -23.06 -38.44 31.64
C ALA A 240 -24.13 -38.49 32.74
N ALA A 241 -25.28 -37.84 32.54
CA ALA A 241 -26.40 -37.90 33.47
C ALA A 241 -27.02 -39.31 33.54
N VAL A 242 -27.21 -39.97 32.39
CA VAL A 242 -27.70 -41.36 32.34
C VAL A 242 -26.73 -42.33 33.01
N GLU A 243 -25.42 -42.17 32.78
CA GLU A 243 -24.40 -43.02 33.40
C GLU A 243 -24.35 -42.86 34.93
N ARG A 244 -24.44 -41.62 35.45
CA ARG A 244 -24.54 -41.37 36.89
C ARG A 244 -25.79 -42.00 37.50
N ALA A 245 -26.95 -41.84 36.85
CA ALA A 245 -28.19 -42.45 37.34
C ALA A 245 -28.12 -43.99 37.35
N ALA A 246 -27.45 -44.59 36.36
CA ALA A 246 -27.20 -46.04 36.33
C ALA A 246 -26.26 -46.48 37.46
N ALA A 247 -25.19 -45.74 37.72
CA ALA A 247 -24.25 -46.00 38.82
C ALA A 247 -24.93 -45.89 40.20
N ASP A 248 -25.75 -44.85 40.42
CA ASP A 248 -26.49 -44.66 41.67
C ASP A 248 -27.49 -45.82 41.90
N LYS A 249 -28.18 -46.27 40.85
CA LYS A 249 -29.08 -47.42 40.93
C LYS A 249 -28.33 -48.71 41.25
N ALA A 250 -27.16 -48.94 40.66
CA ALA A 250 -26.33 -50.10 40.96
C ALA A 250 -25.83 -50.08 42.42
N ALA A 251 -25.38 -48.92 42.91
CA ALA A 251 -24.97 -48.75 44.30
C ALA A 251 -26.13 -49.02 45.28
N ALA A 252 -27.34 -48.53 44.98
CA ALA A 252 -28.53 -48.80 45.79
C ALA A 252 -28.91 -50.29 45.82
N GLN A 253 -28.77 -51.01 44.69
CA GLN A 253 -29.00 -52.45 44.64
C GLN A 253 -27.99 -53.24 45.47
N ILE A 254 -26.70 -52.90 45.40
CA ILE A 254 -25.65 -53.54 46.21
C ILE A 254 -25.97 -53.35 47.70
N ALA A 255 -26.27 -52.13 48.13
CA ALA A 255 -26.61 -51.84 49.52
C ALA A 255 -27.86 -52.60 50.01
N ALA A 256 -28.87 -52.78 49.15
CA ALA A 256 -30.06 -53.56 49.47
C ALA A 256 -29.75 -55.05 49.64
N VAL A 257 -28.91 -55.63 48.77
CA VAL A 257 -28.48 -57.03 48.85
C VAL A 257 -27.65 -57.27 50.12
N GLU A 258 -26.72 -56.37 50.46
CA GLU A 258 -25.91 -56.45 51.68
C GLU A 258 -26.79 -56.40 52.94
N LYS A 259 -27.78 -55.49 52.98
CA LYS A 259 -28.73 -55.42 54.10
C LYS A 259 -29.55 -56.71 54.26
N ALA A 260 -30.07 -57.26 53.16
CA ALA A 260 -30.84 -58.50 53.18
C ALA A 260 -29.98 -59.70 53.64
N ALA A 261 -28.73 -59.76 53.20
CA ALA A 261 -27.77 -60.78 53.65
C ALA A 261 -27.48 -60.66 55.15
N ALA A 262 -27.29 -59.44 55.67
CA ALA A 262 -27.08 -59.20 57.09
C ALA A 262 -28.31 -59.59 57.94
N GLU A 263 -29.52 -59.28 57.47
CA GLU A 263 -30.77 -59.63 58.16
C GLU A 263 -31.00 -61.15 58.22
N LYS A 264 -30.74 -61.85 57.10
CA LYS A 264 -30.80 -63.32 57.07
C LYS A 264 -29.79 -63.95 58.03
N ALA A 265 -28.55 -63.47 58.05
CA ALA A 265 -27.52 -63.96 58.96
C ALA A 265 -27.88 -63.73 60.44
N ALA A 266 -28.54 -62.63 60.77
CA ALA A 266 -29.05 -62.37 62.11
C ALA A 266 -30.19 -63.35 62.50
N ALA A 267 -31.13 -63.60 61.57
CA ALA A 267 -32.23 -64.55 61.79
C ALA A 267 -31.72 -65.99 61.98
N GLU A 268 -30.74 -66.44 61.19
CA GLU A 268 -30.14 -67.78 61.34
C GLU A 268 -29.44 -67.95 62.70
N ARG A 269 -28.80 -66.91 63.24
CA ARG A 269 -28.19 -66.96 64.58
C ARG A 269 -29.23 -67.07 65.68
N ALA A 270 -30.32 -66.29 65.59
CA ALA A 270 -31.40 -66.32 66.59
C ALA A 270 -32.14 -67.67 66.65
N ALA A 271 -32.15 -68.44 65.55
CA ALA A 271 -32.77 -69.77 65.52
C ALA A 271 -31.87 -70.89 66.08
N ALA A 272 -30.57 -70.62 66.29
CA ALA A 272 -29.59 -71.59 66.78
C ALA A 272 -29.35 -71.52 68.31
N GLU A 273 -29.90 -70.51 68.99
CA GLU A 273 -29.92 -70.35 70.45
C GLU A 273 -31.17 -71.00 71.08
#